data_AF-X1J1W9-F1
#
_entry.id   AF-X1J1W9-F1
#
_cell.length_a   1.000
_cell.length_b   1.000
_cell.length_c   1.000
_cell.angle_alpha   90.00
_cell.angle_beta   90.00
_cell.angle_gamma   90.00
#
_symmetry.space_group_name_H-M   'P 1'
#
loop_
_entity.id
_entity.type
_entity.pdbx_description
1 polymer ?
#
loop_
_entity_poly.entity_id
_entity_poly.type
_entity_poly.pdbx_seq_one_letter_code
_entity_poly.pdbx_strand_id
1 'polypeptide(L)'
;YTQALRRGEMVHPAIQAAIERKMLPKDELGRAMNLLALRYPKAIVDPPTAALFIMDCTRLDLDPLISPAEAVPVPFKSRREVEGVWEEKVTVTMVITEDGWLSMAARGCSERWAGSPSVERVDDKALAESLCGDPDAWVWKATGRTKDMEPGQTSSAYGYFTHTEYKKAKDKNLPAATS
;
A
#
# COMPACT_ATOMS: atom_id res chain seq x y z
N TYR A 1 14.81 -19.12 8.58
CA TYR A 1 15.70 -18.16 7.91
C TYR A 1 17.00 -18.08 8.72
N THR A 2 18.03 -18.84 8.36
CA THR A 2 19.28 -18.99 9.13
C THR A 2 20.43 -18.17 8.53
N GLN A 3 21.47 -17.90 9.34
CA GLN A 3 22.60 -17.01 9.00
C GLN A 3 23.39 -17.38 7.71
N ALA A 4 23.26 -18.60 7.19
CA ALA A 4 23.96 -19.07 6.00
C ALA A 4 23.60 -18.26 4.73
N LEU A 5 22.33 -17.86 4.59
CA LEU A 5 21.84 -17.08 3.44
C LEU A 5 22.43 -15.66 3.32
N ARG A 6 23.05 -15.13 4.40
CA ARG A 6 23.73 -13.82 4.35
C ARG A 6 25.15 -13.90 3.77
N ARG A 7 25.73 -15.10 3.63
CA ARG A 7 27.14 -15.30 3.22
C ARG A 7 27.33 -15.72 1.76
N GLY A 8 26.29 -15.59 0.92
CA GLY A 8 26.42 -15.80 -0.53
C GLY A 8 26.39 -17.26 -0.99
N GLU A 9 25.88 -18.19 -0.18
CA GLU A 9 25.50 -19.51 -0.72
C GLU A 9 24.36 -19.36 -1.73
N MET A 10 24.45 -20.11 -2.84
CA MET A 10 23.48 -20.09 -3.93
C MET A 10 22.05 -20.18 -3.40
N VAL A 11 21.22 -19.23 -3.83
CA VAL A 11 19.79 -19.23 -3.57
C VAL A 11 19.22 -20.57 -4.05
N HIS A 12 18.51 -21.28 -3.19
CA HIS A 12 17.91 -22.57 -3.53
C HIS A 12 17.12 -22.45 -4.85
N PRO A 13 17.28 -23.35 -5.84
CA PRO A 13 16.73 -23.17 -7.19
C PRO A 13 15.23 -22.87 -7.24
N ALA A 14 14.44 -23.44 -6.33
CA ALA A 14 13.01 -23.13 -6.21
C ALA A 14 12.73 -21.67 -5.78
N ILE A 15 13.59 -21.09 -4.95
CA ILE A 15 13.52 -19.68 -4.53
C ILE A 15 14.02 -18.79 -5.66
N GLN A 16 15.06 -19.19 -6.38
CA GLN A 16 15.56 -18.46 -7.56
C GLN A 16 14.49 -18.40 -8.65
N ALA A 17 13.85 -19.52 -8.99
CA ALA A 17 12.76 -19.56 -9.95
C ALA A 17 11.56 -18.72 -9.51
N ALA A 18 11.26 -18.67 -8.21
CA ALA A 18 10.21 -17.81 -7.66
C ALA A 18 10.56 -16.31 -7.74
N ILE A 19 11.84 -15.95 -7.60
CA ILE A 19 12.34 -14.58 -7.76
C ILE A 19 12.31 -14.19 -9.24
N GLU A 20 12.85 -15.02 -10.13
CA GLU A 20 12.91 -14.78 -11.58
C GLU A 20 11.50 -14.67 -12.18
N ARG A 21 10.54 -15.48 -11.73
CA ARG A 21 9.13 -15.37 -12.11
C ARG A 21 8.50 -14.04 -11.69
N LYS A 22 9.03 -13.39 -10.65
CA LYS A 22 8.59 -12.08 -10.17
C LYS A 22 9.35 -10.93 -10.80
N MET A 23 10.37 -11.16 -11.63
CA MET A 23 11.05 -10.04 -12.31
C MET A 23 10.23 -9.59 -13.52
N LEU A 24 9.89 -8.30 -13.59
CA LEU A 24 9.23 -7.70 -14.75
C LEU A 24 10.17 -7.72 -15.96
N PRO A 25 9.71 -8.20 -17.13
CA PRO A 25 10.41 -8.02 -18.40
C PRO A 25 10.73 -6.54 -18.66
N LYS A 26 11.89 -6.25 -19.26
CA LYS A 26 12.35 -4.86 -19.49
C LYS A 26 11.36 -4.01 -20.29
N ASP A 27 10.67 -4.63 -21.23
CA ASP A 27 9.72 -3.99 -22.14
C ASP A 27 8.43 -3.59 -21.41
N GLU A 28 8.02 -4.41 -20.44
CA GLU A 28 6.87 -4.15 -19.56
C GLU A 28 7.18 -3.09 -18.51
N LEU A 29 8.43 -3.05 -18.01
CA LEU A 29 8.87 -2.04 -17.06
C LEU A 29 8.75 -0.63 -17.67
N GLY A 30 9.18 -0.44 -18.91
CA GLY A 30 9.04 0.83 -19.63
C GLY A 30 7.58 1.31 -19.71
N ARG A 31 6.67 0.39 -20.05
CA ARG A 31 5.23 0.69 -20.12
C ARG A 31 4.63 0.99 -18.74
N ALA A 32 4.99 0.22 -17.72
CA ALA A 32 4.52 0.41 -16.35
C ALA A 32 4.99 1.75 -15.77
N MET A 33 6.24 2.15 -16.04
CA MET A 33 6.76 3.47 -15.64
C MET A 33 5.95 4.61 -16.27
N ASN A 34 5.62 4.51 -17.56
CA ASN A 34 4.80 5.52 -18.23
C ASN A 34 3.39 5.61 -17.65
N LEU A 35 2.74 4.48 -17.38
CA LEU A 35 1.41 4.45 -16.77
C LEU A 35 1.42 5.03 -15.35
N LEU A 36 2.47 4.77 -14.58
CA LEU A 36 2.64 5.34 -13.24
C LEU A 36 2.93 6.84 -13.26
N ALA A 37 3.74 7.31 -14.21
CA ALA A 37 3.96 8.75 -14.39
C ALA A 37 2.66 9.49 -14.74
N LEU A 38 1.80 8.87 -15.55
CA LEU A 38 0.47 9.41 -15.87
C LEU A 38 -0.47 9.41 -14.66
N ARG A 39 -0.46 8.34 -13.85
CA ARG A 39 -1.34 8.19 -12.68
C ARG A 39 -0.89 9.03 -11.47
N TYR A 40 0.42 9.16 -11.27
CA TYR A 40 1.03 9.81 -10.10
C TYR A 40 2.09 10.87 -10.51
N PRO A 41 1.72 11.89 -11.30
CA PRO A 41 2.67 12.84 -11.90
C PRO A 41 3.46 13.69 -10.89
N LYS A 42 2.94 13.84 -9.66
CA LYS A 42 3.61 14.57 -8.58
C LYS A 42 4.61 13.73 -7.79
N ALA A 43 4.46 12.41 -7.82
CA ALA A 43 5.29 11.47 -7.06
C ALA A 43 6.34 10.81 -7.96
N ILE A 44 5.97 10.49 -9.20
CA ILE A 44 6.81 9.81 -10.18
C ILE A 44 7.31 10.85 -11.19
N VAL A 45 8.40 11.54 -10.82
CA VAL A 45 8.96 12.65 -11.60
C VAL A 45 10.16 12.25 -12.46
N ASP A 46 10.74 11.08 -12.19
CA ASP A 46 11.91 10.54 -12.88
C ASP A 46 11.84 9.01 -13.02
N PRO A 47 12.48 8.42 -14.05
CA PRO A 47 12.47 6.98 -14.26
C PRO A 47 13.06 6.15 -13.10
N PRO A 48 14.17 6.55 -12.44
CA PRO A 48 14.67 5.84 -11.25
C PRO A 48 13.63 5.69 -10.14
N THR A 49 12.92 6.77 -9.78
CA THR A 49 11.84 6.73 -8.78
C THR A 49 10.72 5.79 -9.20
N ALA A 50 10.31 5.84 -10.48
CA ALA A 50 9.31 4.93 -11.04
C ALA A 50 9.74 3.46 -10.92
N ALA A 51 10.99 3.15 -11.30
CA ALA A 51 11.52 1.79 -11.28
C ALA A 51 11.62 1.24 -9.85
N LEU A 52 12.08 2.05 -8.88
CA LEU A 52 12.12 1.65 -7.47
C LEU A 52 10.73 1.32 -6.93
N PHE A 53 9.76 2.20 -7.18
CA PHE A 53 8.39 1.98 -6.74
C PHE A 53 7.77 0.72 -7.36
N ILE A 54 7.98 0.49 -8.65
CA ILE A 54 7.53 -0.75 -9.33
C ILE A 54 8.18 -1.97 -8.69
N MET A 55 9.49 -1.95 -8.49
CA MET A 55 10.22 -3.07 -7.87
C MET A 55 9.69 -3.39 -6.47
N ASP A 56 9.40 -2.36 -5.67
CA ASP A 56 8.81 -2.53 -4.33
C ASP A 56 7.40 -3.14 -4.41
N CYS A 57 6.56 -2.66 -5.32
CA CYS A 57 5.24 -3.23 -5.57
C CYS A 57 5.34 -4.69 -5.98
N THR A 58 6.17 -5.01 -6.98
CA THR A 58 6.36 -6.38 -7.46
C THR A 58 6.91 -7.32 -6.39
N ARG A 59 7.82 -6.83 -5.54
CA ARG A 59 8.36 -7.61 -4.40
C ARG A 59 7.26 -7.99 -3.41
N LEU A 60 6.37 -7.06 -3.11
CA LEU A 60 5.22 -7.26 -2.22
C LEU A 60 4.04 -7.94 -2.91
N ASP A 61 4.15 -8.20 -4.20
CA ASP A 61 3.06 -8.69 -5.03
C ASP A 61 1.85 -7.73 -4.93
N LEU A 62 2.10 -6.44 -5.10
CA LEU A 62 1.09 -5.38 -5.11
C LEU A 62 0.98 -4.82 -6.53
N ASP A 63 -0.25 -4.49 -6.94
CA ASP A 63 -0.54 -3.84 -8.20
C ASP A 63 -0.92 -2.36 -7.99
N PRO A 64 -0.05 -1.41 -8.35
CA PRO A 64 -0.32 0.02 -8.20
C PRO A 64 -1.23 0.59 -9.31
N LEU A 65 -1.57 -0.21 -10.33
CA LEU A 65 -2.34 0.18 -11.51
C LEU A 65 -3.78 -0.33 -11.48
N ILE A 66 -4.16 -1.24 -10.59
CA ILE A 66 -5.57 -1.61 -10.40
C ILE A 66 -6.39 -0.49 -9.76
N SER A 67 -7.71 -0.63 -9.74
CA SER A 67 -8.64 0.31 -9.12
C SER A 67 -9.58 -0.45 -8.18
N PRO A 68 -9.57 -0.18 -6.87
CA PRO A 68 -8.65 0.72 -6.14
C PRO A 68 -7.19 0.22 -6.20
N ALA A 69 -6.21 1.15 -6.17
CA ALA A 69 -4.78 0.77 -6.23
C ALA A 69 -4.35 0.10 -4.93
N GLU A 70 -3.51 -0.94 -5.00
CA GLU A 70 -3.00 -1.66 -3.83
C GLU A 70 -1.83 -0.92 -3.14
N ALA A 71 -1.12 -0.08 -3.88
CA ALA A 71 -0.05 0.76 -3.38
C ALA A 71 -0.03 2.09 -4.12
N VAL A 72 0.29 3.16 -3.39
CA VAL A 72 0.43 4.51 -3.93
C VAL A 72 1.79 5.11 -3.56
N PRO A 73 2.47 5.78 -4.50
CA PRO A 73 3.70 6.50 -4.21
C PRO A 73 3.37 7.88 -3.62
N VAL A 74 3.85 8.17 -2.41
CA VAL A 74 3.60 9.44 -1.72
C VAL A 74 4.91 10.24 -1.62
N PRO A 75 4.98 11.45 -2.17
CA PRO A 75 6.15 12.31 -2.09
C PRO A 75 6.17 13.10 -0.77
N PHE A 76 7.27 12.99 -0.03
CA PHE A 76 7.57 13.75 1.17
C PHE A 76 8.58 14.83 0.86
N LYS A 77 8.16 16.09 0.99
CA LYS A 77 9.05 17.24 0.86
C LYS A 77 9.62 17.59 2.22
N SER A 78 10.94 17.59 2.31
CA SER A 78 11.68 18.09 3.47
C SER A 78 12.52 19.27 3.04
N ARG A 79 12.58 20.30 3.88
CA ARG A 79 13.40 21.48 3.64
C ARG A 79 14.39 21.62 4.78
N ARG A 80 15.67 21.81 4.47
CA ARG A 80 16.72 22.01 5.45
C ARG A 80 17.58 23.20 5.04
N GLU A 81 17.97 24.00 6.00
CA GLU A 81 19.00 25.02 5.81
C GLU A 81 20.37 24.39 6.00
N VAL A 82 21.23 24.51 4.99
CA VAL A 82 22.63 24.06 4.99
C VAL A 82 23.45 25.25 4.53
N GLU A 83 24.31 25.76 5.41
CA GLU A 83 25.22 26.88 5.12
C GLU A 83 24.52 28.16 4.57
N GLY A 84 23.32 28.46 5.08
CA GLY A 84 22.53 29.62 4.65
C GLY A 84 21.77 29.45 3.33
N VAL A 85 21.86 28.26 2.72
CA VAL A 85 21.09 27.87 1.55
C VAL A 85 19.98 26.91 1.97
N TRP A 86 18.77 27.16 1.49
CA TRP A 86 17.65 26.27 1.70
C TRP A 86 17.66 25.13 0.66
N GLU A 87 17.96 23.92 1.11
CA GLU A 87 17.85 22.71 0.30
C GLU A 87 16.46 22.08 0.45
N GLU A 88 15.82 21.76 -0.67
CA GLU A 88 14.59 20.96 -0.72
C GLU A 88 14.94 19.54 -1.15
N LYS A 89 14.60 18.56 -0.30
CA LYS A 89 14.74 17.14 -0.59
C LYS A 89 13.38 16.50 -0.66
N VAL A 90 13.06 15.92 -1.81
CA VAL A 90 11.86 15.10 -2.02
C VAL A 90 12.23 13.64 -1.83
N THR A 91 11.50 12.93 -0.98
CA THR A 91 11.63 11.49 -0.78
C THR A 91 10.30 10.83 -1.11
N VAL A 92 10.28 9.85 -1.99
CA VAL A 92 9.05 9.11 -2.31
C VAL A 92 8.99 7.86 -1.44
N THR A 93 7.84 7.61 -0.82
CA THR A 93 7.60 6.43 0.00
C THR A 93 6.33 5.74 -0.46
N MET A 94 6.39 4.42 -0.59
CA MET A 94 5.22 3.60 -0.88
C MET A 94 4.29 3.57 0.34
N VAL A 95 3.03 3.90 0.12
CA VAL A 95 1.94 3.64 1.06
C VAL A 95 1.11 2.50 0.51
N ILE A 96 1.02 1.42 1.28
CA ILE A 96 0.15 0.28 0.97
C ILE A 96 -1.26 0.69 1.36
N THR A 97 -2.21 0.59 0.43
CA THR A 97 -3.61 0.92 0.71
C THR A 97 -4.25 -0.20 1.51
N GLU A 98 -5.47 0.03 2.00
CA GLU A 98 -6.21 -1.02 2.70
C GLU A 98 -6.44 -2.25 1.81
N ASP A 99 -6.79 -2.05 0.54
CA ASP A 99 -6.92 -3.11 -0.45
C ASP A 99 -5.60 -3.86 -0.68
N GLY A 100 -4.46 -3.15 -0.70
CA GLY A 100 -3.15 -3.78 -0.83
C GLY A 100 -2.78 -4.63 0.38
N TRP A 101 -3.05 -4.14 1.58
CA TRP A 101 -2.90 -4.93 2.81
C TRP A 101 -3.81 -6.17 2.78
N LEU A 102 -5.04 -5.98 2.28
CA LEU A 102 -6.05 -6.96 1.87
C LEU A 102 -5.45 -8.14 1.09
N SER A 103 -4.99 -7.78 -0.10
CA SER A 103 -4.39 -8.68 -1.05
C SER A 103 -3.14 -9.35 -0.53
N MET A 104 -2.29 -8.64 0.22
CA MET A 104 -1.13 -9.23 0.86
C MET A 104 -1.52 -10.29 1.89
N ALA A 105 -2.53 -10.02 2.73
CA ALA A 105 -3.01 -10.98 3.71
C ALA A 105 -3.61 -12.23 3.04
N ALA A 106 -4.37 -12.04 1.96
CA ALA A 106 -4.97 -13.13 1.19
C ALA A 106 -3.92 -14.03 0.52
N ARG A 107 -2.90 -13.43 -0.10
CA ARG A 107 -1.81 -14.15 -0.75
C ARG A 107 -0.87 -14.79 0.26
N GLY A 108 -0.57 -14.10 1.35
CA GLY A 108 0.28 -14.57 2.44
C GLY A 108 -0.33 -15.69 3.28
N CYS A 109 -1.65 -15.85 3.25
CA CYS A 109 -2.38 -16.91 3.95
C CYS A 109 -3.36 -17.63 3.02
N SER A 110 -2.89 -18.00 1.82
CA SER A 110 -3.70 -18.67 0.81
C SER A 110 -4.28 -20.01 1.28
N GLU A 111 -3.67 -20.68 2.26
CA GLU A 111 -4.23 -21.89 2.89
C GLU A 111 -5.47 -21.61 3.74
N ARG A 112 -5.64 -20.39 4.24
CA ARG A 112 -6.72 -20.02 5.18
C ARG A 112 -7.82 -19.19 4.54
N TRP A 113 -7.48 -18.28 3.63
CA TRP A 113 -8.44 -17.33 3.03
C TRP A 113 -8.97 -17.80 1.68
N ALA A 114 -10.26 -17.53 1.45
CA ALA A 114 -10.98 -17.81 0.21
C ALA A 114 -11.05 -16.53 -0.63
N GLY A 115 -9.93 -16.20 -1.28
CA GLY A 115 -9.78 -14.98 -2.08
C GLY A 115 -9.37 -13.75 -1.26
N SER A 116 -9.20 -12.62 -1.94
CA SER A 116 -8.86 -11.35 -1.29
C SER A 116 -10.07 -10.79 -0.52
N PRO A 117 -9.90 -10.36 0.73
CA PRO A 117 -10.89 -9.54 1.40
C PRO A 117 -11.14 -8.24 0.63
N SER A 118 -12.33 -7.68 0.77
CA SER A 118 -12.75 -6.42 0.14
C SER A 118 -13.00 -5.35 1.19
N VAL A 119 -12.84 -4.09 0.80
CA VAL A 119 -13.14 -2.93 1.64
C VAL A 119 -14.22 -2.09 0.97
N GLU A 120 -15.16 -1.62 1.77
CA GLU A 120 -16.13 -0.62 1.35
C GLU A 120 -16.15 0.54 2.34
N ARG A 121 -16.29 1.76 1.81
CA ARG A 121 -16.59 2.93 2.63
C ARG A 121 -18.01 2.80 3.18
N VAL A 122 -18.19 3.15 4.45
CA VAL A 122 -19.50 3.13 5.11
C VAL A 122 -19.92 4.55 5.42
N ASP A 123 -21.00 5.00 4.78
CA ASP A 123 -21.58 6.33 5.00
C ASP A 123 -22.78 6.25 5.96
N ASP A 124 -22.55 5.75 7.19
CA ASP A 124 -23.55 5.66 8.27
C ASP A 124 -23.06 6.42 9.50
N LYS A 125 -23.71 7.55 9.79
CA LYS A 125 -23.37 8.43 10.92
C LYS A 125 -23.66 7.81 12.28
N ALA A 126 -24.74 7.03 12.40
CA ALA A 126 -25.09 6.40 13.67
C ALA A 126 -24.09 5.29 14.01
N LEU A 127 -23.65 4.54 12.98
CA LEU A 127 -22.58 3.57 13.13
C LEU A 127 -21.25 4.26 13.47
N ALA A 128 -20.90 5.36 12.79
CA ALA A 128 -19.69 6.12 13.06
C ALA A 128 -19.64 6.63 14.51
N GLU A 129 -20.75 7.22 14.99
CA GLU A 129 -20.89 7.67 16.38
C GLU A 129 -20.77 6.48 17.36
N SER A 130 -21.41 5.34 17.06
CA SER A 130 -21.30 4.15 17.89
C SER A 130 -19.89 3.56 17.95
N LEU A 131 -19.11 3.65 16.87
CA LEU A 131 -17.78 3.05 16.78
C LEU A 131 -16.69 3.93 17.40
N CYS A 132 -16.79 5.24 17.22
CA CYS A 132 -15.71 6.16 17.55
C CYS A 132 -16.14 7.48 18.20
N GLY A 133 -17.43 7.70 18.42
CA GLY A 133 -17.97 8.94 19.01
C GLY A 133 -17.90 10.16 18.09
N ASP A 134 -17.55 9.97 16.82
CA ASP A 134 -17.51 11.02 15.80
C ASP A 134 -18.47 10.63 14.66
N PRO A 135 -19.67 11.24 14.58
CA PRO A 135 -20.69 10.88 13.58
C PRO A 135 -20.27 11.22 12.15
N ASP A 136 -19.24 12.05 11.96
CA ASP A 136 -18.74 12.42 10.65
C ASP A 136 -17.42 11.69 10.31
N ALA A 137 -16.95 10.77 11.15
CA ALA A 137 -15.72 10.01 10.89
C ALA A 137 -15.75 9.28 9.53
N TRP A 138 -14.57 9.14 8.93
CA TRP A 138 -14.40 8.29 7.76
C TRP A 138 -14.38 6.83 8.21
N VAL A 139 -15.44 6.07 7.92
CA VAL A 139 -15.59 4.67 8.33
C VAL A 139 -15.47 3.74 7.12
N TRP A 140 -14.83 2.59 7.32
CA TRP A 140 -14.71 1.54 6.33
C TRP A 140 -15.01 0.18 6.95
N LYS A 141 -15.50 -0.73 6.12
CA LYS A 141 -15.77 -2.12 6.50
C LYS A 141 -14.93 -3.03 5.62
N ALA A 142 -14.02 -3.75 6.24
CA ALA A 142 -13.30 -4.84 5.63
C ALA A 142 -14.16 -6.11 5.74
N THR A 143 -14.34 -6.84 4.65
CA THR A 143 -15.07 -8.10 4.58
C THR A 143 -14.19 -9.16 3.95
N GLY A 144 -14.08 -10.32 4.58
CA GLY A 144 -13.31 -11.44 4.03
C GLY A 144 -13.95 -12.78 4.36
N ARG A 145 -13.46 -13.84 3.72
CA ARG A 145 -13.96 -15.20 3.94
C ARG A 145 -12.81 -16.17 4.11
N THR A 146 -12.86 -17.00 5.14
CA THR A 146 -11.93 -18.11 5.31
C THR A 146 -12.49 -19.39 4.69
N LYS A 147 -11.63 -20.34 4.32
CA LYS A 147 -12.02 -21.56 3.58
C LYS A 147 -12.89 -22.52 4.40
N ASP A 148 -12.84 -22.41 5.72
CA ASP A 148 -13.64 -23.16 6.69
C ASP A 148 -15.05 -22.58 6.90
N MET A 149 -15.34 -21.38 6.35
CA MET A 149 -16.67 -20.78 6.40
C MET A 149 -17.59 -21.35 5.32
N GLU A 150 -18.85 -21.62 5.70
CA GLU A 150 -19.88 -22.08 4.78
C GLU A 150 -20.07 -21.10 3.60
N PRO A 151 -20.47 -21.58 2.41
CA PRO A 151 -20.77 -20.69 1.29
C PRO A 151 -21.77 -19.59 1.67
N GLY A 152 -21.38 -18.33 1.48
CA GLY A 152 -22.18 -17.15 1.83
C GLY A 152 -21.88 -16.53 3.19
N GLN A 153 -21.06 -17.18 4.03
CA GLN A 153 -20.56 -16.56 5.26
C GLN A 153 -19.33 -15.68 5.00
N THR A 154 -19.31 -14.52 5.64
CA THR A 154 -18.16 -13.61 5.66
C THR A 154 -17.88 -13.13 7.07
N SER A 155 -16.62 -12.83 7.35
CA SER A 155 -16.21 -12.07 8.53
C SER A 155 -16.06 -10.61 8.13
N SER A 156 -16.42 -9.70 9.03
CA SER A 156 -16.24 -8.27 8.82
C SER A 156 -15.56 -7.61 10.01
N ALA A 157 -14.76 -6.60 9.72
CA ALA A 157 -14.16 -5.69 10.70
C ALA A 157 -14.37 -4.24 10.24
N TYR A 158 -14.48 -3.33 11.20
CA TYR A 158 -14.64 -1.89 10.91
C TYR A 158 -13.37 -1.14 11.27
N GLY A 159 -12.99 -0.21 10.40
CA GLY A 159 -11.96 0.79 10.63
C GLY A 159 -12.57 2.19 10.59
N TYR A 160 -11.96 3.14 11.28
CA TYR A 160 -12.39 4.54 11.23
C TYR A 160 -11.19 5.50 11.35
N PHE A 161 -11.39 6.71 10.83
CA PHE A 161 -10.50 7.84 11.03
C PHE A 161 -11.33 9.06 11.42
N THR A 162 -11.04 9.66 12.57
CA THR A 162 -11.84 10.74 13.15
C THR A 162 -11.37 12.13 12.70
N HIS A 163 -12.26 13.12 12.78
CA HIS A 163 -11.92 14.52 12.56
C HIS A 163 -10.88 15.04 13.54
N THR A 164 -10.88 14.51 14.77
CA THR A 164 -9.86 14.86 15.77
C THR A 164 -8.48 14.38 15.35
N GLU A 165 -8.38 13.17 14.80
CA GLU A 165 -7.13 12.63 14.27
C GLU A 165 -6.69 13.38 13.01
N TYR A 166 -7.63 13.71 12.11
CA TYR A 166 -7.36 14.56 10.95
C TYR A 166 -6.83 15.94 11.36
N LYS A 167 -7.44 16.59 12.36
CA LYS A 167 -6.95 17.86 12.90
C LYS A 167 -5.54 17.74 13.47
N LYS A 168 -5.28 16.71 14.29
CA LYS A 168 -3.93 16.43 14.80
C LYS A 168 -2.92 16.19 13.68
N ALA A 169 -3.33 15.50 12.61
CA ALA A 169 -2.50 15.28 11.43
C ALA A 169 -2.20 16.61 10.72
N LYS A 170 -3.19 17.48 10.55
CA LYS A 170 -3.02 18.80 9.94
C LYS A 170 -2.08 19.68 10.77
N ASP A 171 -2.28 19.75 12.08
CA ASP A 171 -1.46 20.55 12.99
C ASP A 171 0.01 20.09 12.99
N LYS A 172 0.24 18.79 12.76
CA LYS A 172 1.56 18.18 12.69
C LYS A 172 2.12 18.04 11.27
N ASN A 173 1.43 18.56 10.25
CA ASN A 173 1.79 18.39 8.84
C ASN A 173 2.04 16.91 8.43
N LEU A 174 1.18 16.01 8.91
CA LEU A 174 1.25 14.58 8.59
C LEU A 174 0.46 14.24 7.31
N PRO A 175 0.86 13.19 6.56
CA PRO A 175 0.23 12.81 5.29
C PRO A 175 -1.25 12.47 5.38
N ALA A 176 -1.72 12.03 6.55
CA ALA A 176 -3.14 11.76 6.77
C ALA A 176 -4.03 13.02 6.61
N ALA A 177 -3.44 14.22 6.54
CA ALA A 177 -4.12 15.48 6.29
C ALA A 177 -4.05 15.96 4.82
N THR A 178 -3.27 15.30 3.96
CA THR A 178 -3.12 15.67 2.54
C THR A 178 -4.03 14.81 1.68
N SER A 179 -5.22 15.34 1.37
CA SER A 179 -6.09 14.88 0.29
C SER A 179 -5.63 15.41 -1.06
#